data_AF-A0A1I4Y739-F1
#
_entry.id   AF-A0A1I4Y739-F1
#
_cell.length_a   1.000
_cell.length_b   1.000
_cell.length_c   1.000
_cell.angle_alpha   90.00
_cell.angle_beta   90.00
_cell.angle_gamma   90.00
#
_symmetry.space_group_name_H-M   'P 1'
#
loop_
_entity.id
_entity.type
_entity.pdbx_description
1 polymer ?
#
loop_
_entity_poly.entity_id
_entity_poly.type
_entity_poly.pdbx_seq_one_letter_code
_entity_poly.pdbx_strand_id
1 'polypeptide(L)'
;MKIAVINNYDSFVHNIIHYLESFDGVEVSVFLNDEFYLEQLQSFDKIVLSPGPGIPNEAGLLLDVIDFYKDKKSILGVCLGHQAIAEYFGCSLVNLDQPLHGISTKLHIIEDDFLWNDLQDDIFVGHYHSWCVSKQNLSTSIIVTAIDELGNTMALRHKEYDIRGVQFHPESVLTPQGKQIIENWLKNN
;
A
#
# COMPACT_ATOMS: atom_id res chain seq x y z
N MET A 1 7.98 18.19 0.43
CA MET A 1 7.75 16.94 -0.32
C MET A 1 6.32 16.93 -0.80
N LYS A 2 6.08 16.79 -2.10
CA LYS A 2 4.76 16.74 -2.70
C LYS A 2 4.33 15.29 -2.91
N ILE A 3 3.17 14.92 -2.39
CA ILE A 3 2.65 13.56 -2.47
C ILE A 3 1.34 13.56 -3.22
N ALA A 4 1.25 12.72 -4.24
CA ALA A 4 -0.01 12.43 -4.90
C ALA A 4 -0.67 11.23 -4.21
N VAL A 5 -1.93 11.37 -3.82
CA VAL A 5 -2.76 10.27 -3.32
C VAL A 5 -3.80 9.95 -4.39
N ILE A 6 -3.74 8.75 -4.93
CA ILE A 6 -4.76 8.22 -5.85
C ILE A 6 -5.87 7.61 -5.00
N ASN A 7 -7.00 8.29 -4.94
CA ASN A 7 -8.18 7.92 -4.17
C ASN A 7 -9.06 6.95 -4.97
N ASN A 8 -9.14 5.70 -4.51
CA ASN A 8 -10.02 4.68 -5.06
C ASN A 8 -11.42 4.69 -4.41
N TYR A 9 -11.97 5.87 -4.13
CA TYR A 9 -13.28 6.08 -3.51
C TYR A 9 -13.49 5.42 -2.14
N ASP A 10 -12.44 5.42 -1.31
CA ASP A 10 -12.48 4.82 0.02
C ASP A 10 -12.65 5.87 1.12
N SER A 11 -13.40 5.53 2.16
CA SER A 11 -13.64 6.46 3.28
C SER A 11 -12.42 6.60 4.21
N PHE A 12 -11.51 5.62 4.23
CA PHE A 12 -10.28 5.67 5.03
C PHE A 12 -9.17 6.52 4.40
N VAL A 13 -9.30 6.91 3.12
CA VAL A 13 -8.29 7.76 2.44
C VAL A 13 -8.00 9.05 3.20
N HIS A 14 -9.01 9.62 3.88
CA HIS A 14 -8.84 10.83 4.69
C HIS A 14 -7.89 10.62 5.87
N ASN A 15 -7.84 9.43 6.45
CA ASN A 15 -6.90 9.14 7.54
C ASN A 15 -5.47 9.03 7.03
N ILE A 16 -5.27 8.46 5.83
CA ILE A 16 -3.96 8.46 5.17
C ILE A 16 -3.50 9.90 4.92
N ILE A 17 -4.38 10.74 4.36
CA ILE A 17 -4.10 12.15 4.10
C ILE A 17 -3.73 12.88 5.40
N HIS A 18 -4.52 12.72 6.47
CA HIS A 18 -4.22 13.32 7.76
C HIS A 18 -2.86 12.88 8.34
N TYR A 19 -2.47 11.62 8.15
CA TYR A 19 -1.16 11.15 8.60
C TYR A 19 -0.05 11.82 7.80
N LEU A 20 -0.17 11.83 6.46
CA LEU A 20 0.80 12.47 5.58
C LEU A 20 0.98 13.97 5.87
N GLU A 21 -0.12 14.71 5.97
CA GLU A 21 -0.12 16.15 6.27
C GLU A 21 0.40 16.49 7.68
N SER A 22 0.42 15.52 8.59
CA SER A 22 0.97 15.72 9.94
C SER A 22 2.50 15.76 10.00
N PHE A 23 3.18 15.45 8.88
CA PHE A 23 4.64 15.52 8.79
C PHE A 23 5.09 16.85 8.18
N ASP A 24 6.07 17.50 8.80
CA ASP A 24 6.52 18.83 8.40
C ASP A 24 7.01 18.87 6.95
N GLY A 25 6.49 19.84 6.18
CA GLY A 25 6.87 20.08 4.80
C GLY A 25 6.28 19.07 3.79
N VAL A 26 5.35 18.21 4.20
CA VAL A 26 4.57 17.36 3.28
C VAL A 26 3.35 18.14 2.76
N GLU A 27 3.22 18.19 1.43
CA GLU A 27 2.07 18.75 0.72
C GLU A 27 1.35 17.61 0.00
N VAL A 28 0.07 17.40 0.30
CA VAL A 28 -0.73 16.32 -0.30
C VAL A 28 -1.66 16.87 -1.37
N SER A 29 -1.78 16.18 -2.50
CA SER A 29 -2.86 16.40 -3.47
C SER A 29 -3.55 15.08 -3.78
N VAL A 30 -4.87 15.13 -3.83
CA VAL A 30 -5.71 13.94 -4.01
C VAL A 30 -6.27 13.95 -5.43
N PHE A 31 -6.16 12.81 -6.10
CA PHE A 31 -6.70 12.56 -7.43
C PHE A 31 -7.66 11.38 -7.33
N LEU A 32 -8.86 11.50 -7.89
CA LEU A 32 -9.73 10.33 -8.05
C LEU A 32 -9.09 9.41 -9.10
N ASN A 33 -9.23 8.09 -8.92
CA ASN A 33 -8.50 7.12 -9.73
C ASN A 33 -8.83 7.15 -11.25
N ASP A 34 -9.85 7.89 -11.66
CA ASP A 34 -10.34 8.02 -13.04
C ASP A 34 -10.43 9.48 -13.54
N GLU A 35 -10.07 10.47 -12.72
CA GLU A 35 -10.23 11.91 -13.04
C GLU A 35 -8.90 12.69 -13.06
N PHE A 36 -7.89 12.20 -13.80
CA PHE A 36 -6.64 12.93 -14.04
C PHE A 36 -5.87 12.38 -15.25
N TYR A 37 -4.87 13.14 -15.72
CA TYR A 37 -3.88 12.70 -16.68
C TYR A 37 -2.62 12.25 -15.95
N LEU A 38 -2.02 11.14 -16.37
CA LEU A 38 -0.83 10.57 -15.74
C LEU A 38 0.29 11.62 -15.57
N GLU A 39 0.50 12.47 -16.58
CA GLU A 39 1.53 13.51 -16.60
C GLU A 39 1.39 14.52 -15.45
N GLN A 40 0.19 14.70 -14.89
CA GLN A 40 -0.02 15.57 -13.73
C GLN A 40 0.77 15.09 -12.50
N LEU A 41 1.04 13.78 -12.40
CA LEU A 41 1.79 13.21 -11.29
C LEU A 41 3.30 13.50 -11.38
N GLN A 42 3.80 14.03 -12.51
CA GLN A 42 5.23 14.27 -12.71
C GLN A 42 5.82 15.26 -11.69
N SER A 43 5.03 16.26 -11.27
CA SER A 43 5.43 17.28 -10.29
C SER A 43 5.45 16.82 -8.84
N PHE A 44 5.04 15.58 -8.56
CA PHE A 44 5.02 15.00 -7.22
C PHE A 44 6.26 14.17 -6.96
N ASP A 45 6.73 14.14 -5.73
CA ASP A 45 7.92 13.39 -5.32
C ASP A 45 7.60 11.90 -5.15
N LYS A 46 6.44 11.59 -4.55
CA LYS A 46 5.99 10.23 -4.23
C LYS A 46 4.50 10.05 -4.50
N ILE A 47 4.07 8.79 -4.66
CA ILE A 47 2.70 8.41 -4.97
C ILE A 47 2.19 7.42 -3.92
N VAL A 48 0.97 7.63 -3.42
CA VAL A 48 0.24 6.67 -2.61
C VAL A 48 -0.97 6.18 -3.40
N LEU A 49 -1.13 4.86 -3.49
CA LEU A 49 -2.30 4.19 -4.03
C LEU A 49 -3.21 3.79 -2.86
N SER A 50 -4.35 4.48 -2.70
CA SER A 50 -5.19 4.31 -1.52
C SER A 50 -5.91 2.95 -1.49
N PRO A 51 -6.50 2.56 -0.35
CA PRO A 51 -7.53 1.54 -0.30
C PRO A 51 -8.72 1.90 -1.18
N GLY A 52 -9.57 0.92 -1.46
CA GLY A 52 -10.77 1.04 -2.26
C GLY A 52 -11.57 -0.26 -2.29
N PRO A 53 -12.82 -0.22 -2.73
CA PRO A 53 -13.61 -1.41 -2.99
C PRO A 53 -13.17 -2.11 -4.29
N GLY A 54 -13.62 -3.34 -4.47
CA GLY A 54 -13.43 -4.07 -5.73
C GLY A 54 -12.05 -4.71 -5.88
N ILE A 55 -11.57 -4.79 -7.12
CA ILE A 55 -10.30 -5.39 -7.51
C ILE A 55 -9.53 -4.44 -8.45
N PRO A 56 -8.18 -4.59 -8.57
CA PRO A 56 -7.35 -3.62 -9.28
C PRO A 56 -7.74 -3.33 -10.74
N ASN A 57 -8.12 -4.35 -11.52
CA ASN A 57 -8.53 -4.18 -12.93
C ASN A 57 -9.79 -3.31 -13.13
N GLU A 58 -10.55 -3.07 -12.06
CA GLU A 58 -11.75 -2.23 -12.10
C GLU A 58 -11.48 -0.82 -11.53
N ALA A 59 -10.27 -0.56 -11.03
CA ALA A 59 -9.91 0.64 -10.28
C ALA A 59 -9.31 1.74 -11.17
N GLY A 60 -10.02 2.16 -12.22
CA GLY A 60 -9.62 3.29 -13.07
C GLY A 60 -8.17 3.18 -13.57
N LEU A 61 -7.40 4.26 -13.41
CA LEU A 61 -6.01 4.40 -13.86
C LEU A 61 -4.97 3.78 -12.92
N LEU A 62 -5.38 2.99 -11.91
CA LEU A 62 -4.46 2.54 -10.86
C LEU A 62 -3.29 1.71 -11.40
N LEU A 63 -3.56 0.80 -12.35
CA LEU A 63 -2.51 0.01 -13.01
C LEU A 63 -1.67 0.85 -13.96
N ASP A 64 -2.27 1.84 -14.63
CA ASP A 64 -1.56 2.77 -15.51
C ASP A 64 -0.58 3.66 -14.74
N VAL A 65 -0.94 4.09 -13.53
CA VAL A 65 -0.02 4.82 -12.63
C VAL A 65 1.21 3.98 -12.31
N ILE A 66 1.02 2.70 -11.98
CA ILE A 66 2.14 1.79 -11.70
C ILE A 66 3.00 1.63 -12.95
N ASP A 67 2.41 1.37 -14.11
CA ASP A 67 3.15 1.22 -15.37
C ASP A 67 4.00 2.44 -15.70
N PHE A 68 3.40 3.63 -15.59
CA PHE A 68 4.03 4.87 -15.99
C PHE A 68 5.13 5.32 -15.02
N TYR A 69 5.00 5.01 -13.73
CA TYR A 69 5.85 5.58 -12.67
C TYR A 69 6.73 4.58 -11.92
N LYS A 70 6.62 3.27 -12.16
CA LYS A 70 7.37 2.23 -11.45
C LYS A 70 8.89 2.49 -11.35
N ASP A 71 9.50 3.06 -12.38
CA ASP A 71 10.93 3.32 -12.47
C ASP A 71 11.30 4.79 -12.19
N LYS A 72 10.32 5.63 -11.82
CA LYS A 72 10.47 7.09 -11.70
C LYS A 72 10.15 7.63 -10.32
N LYS A 73 9.28 6.97 -9.56
CA LYS A 73 8.73 7.48 -8.29
C LYS A 73 8.66 6.39 -7.25
N SER A 74 8.75 6.82 -5.98
CA SER A 74 8.39 5.99 -4.84
C SER A 74 6.88 5.77 -4.82
N ILE A 75 6.43 4.51 -4.73
CA ILE A 75 5.01 4.15 -4.67
C ILE A 75 4.72 3.34 -3.41
N LEU A 76 3.73 3.77 -2.63
CA LEU A 76 3.15 2.98 -1.54
C LEU A 76 1.70 2.59 -1.87
N GLY A 77 1.42 1.30 -1.97
CA GLY A 77 0.07 0.78 -2.09
C GLY A 77 -0.51 0.33 -0.76
N VAL A 78 -1.75 0.71 -0.48
CA VAL A 78 -2.47 0.29 0.73
C VAL A 78 -3.73 -0.49 0.32
N CYS A 79 -3.92 -1.68 0.88
CA CYS A 79 -5.05 -2.57 0.61
C CYS A 79 -5.26 -2.80 -0.91
N LEU A 80 -6.24 -2.16 -1.55
CA LEU A 80 -6.43 -2.22 -3.01
C LEU A 80 -5.18 -1.76 -3.77
N GLY A 81 -4.48 -0.72 -3.30
CA GLY A 81 -3.22 -0.28 -3.89
C GLY A 81 -2.12 -1.34 -3.80
N HIS A 82 -2.06 -2.10 -2.70
CA HIS A 82 -1.13 -3.24 -2.56
C HIS A 82 -1.47 -4.36 -3.55
N GLN A 83 -2.77 -4.68 -3.68
CA GLN A 83 -3.26 -5.68 -4.62
C GLN A 83 -2.95 -5.28 -6.07
N ALA A 84 -3.10 -4.00 -6.41
CA ALA A 84 -2.79 -3.47 -7.73
C ALA A 84 -1.31 -3.61 -8.08
N ILE A 85 -0.41 -3.32 -7.14
CA ILE A 85 1.03 -3.55 -7.31
C ILE A 85 1.31 -5.02 -7.57
N ALA A 86 0.75 -5.92 -6.75
CA ALA A 86 0.97 -7.34 -6.91
C ALA A 86 0.49 -7.85 -8.28
N GLU A 87 -0.73 -7.50 -8.66
CA GLU A 87 -1.36 -7.91 -9.90
C GLU A 87 -0.61 -7.37 -11.13
N TYR A 88 -0.22 -6.09 -11.11
CA TYR A 88 0.56 -5.48 -12.17
C TYR A 88 1.89 -6.24 -12.44
N PHE A 89 2.57 -6.68 -11.37
CA PHE A 89 3.81 -7.44 -11.49
C PHE A 89 3.61 -8.95 -11.71
N GLY A 90 2.38 -9.40 -11.97
CA GLY A 90 2.07 -10.77 -12.37
C GLY A 90 1.76 -11.72 -11.22
N CYS A 91 1.56 -11.22 -9.99
CA CYS A 91 1.01 -12.04 -8.91
C CYS A 91 -0.51 -12.21 -9.10
N SER A 92 -1.08 -13.25 -8.48
CA SER A 92 -2.53 -13.49 -8.51
C SER A 92 -3.18 -13.08 -7.18
N LEU A 93 -4.43 -12.64 -7.24
CA LEU A 93 -5.26 -12.41 -6.05
C LEU A 93 -6.14 -13.63 -5.77
N VAL A 94 -6.40 -13.90 -4.50
CA VAL A 94 -7.34 -14.93 -4.04
C VAL A 94 -8.35 -14.32 -3.08
N ASN A 95 -9.58 -14.79 -3.16
CA ASN A 95 -10.63 -14.40 -2.23
C ASN A 95 -10.48 -15.23 -0.95
N LEU A 96 -10.62 -14.59 0.21
CA LEU A 96 -10.56 -15.26 1.49
C LEU A 96 -11.88 -15.96 1.80
N ASP A 97 -11.83 -17.21 2.27
CA ASP A 97 -13.02 -17.96 2.71
C ASP A 97 -13.81 -17.21 3.80
N GLN A 98 -13.11 -16.44 4.63
CA GLN A 98 -13.71 -15.52 5.59
C GLN A 98 -13.09 -14.11 5.43
N PRO A 99 -13.88 -13.10 5.05
CA PRO A 99 -13.43 -11.72 5.01
C PRO A 99 -12.92 -11.22 6.36
N LEU A 100 -11.81 -10.47 6.35
CA LEU A 100 -11.21 -9.90 7.55
C LEU A 100 -11.57 -8.41 7.64
N HIS A 101 -12.71 -8.09 8.26
CA HIS A 101 -13.20 -6.72 8.41
C HIS A 101 -13.28 -6.31 9.89
N GLY A 102 -12.54 -5.25 10.26
CA GLY A 102 -12.55 -4.72 11.62
C GLY A 102 -11.80 -5.59 12.64
N ILE A 103 -10.87 -6.42 12.15
CA ILE A 103 -10.06 -7.33 12.97
C ILE A 103 -8.63 -6.78 13.02
N SER A 104 -7.96 -6.97 14.16
CA SER A 104 -6.53 -6.73 14.32
C SER A 104 -5.82 -8.07 14.51
N THR A 105 -4.76 -8.32 13.74
CA THR A 105 -3.93 -9.52 13.89
C THR A 105 -2.46 -9.14 14.06
N LYS A 106 -1.66 -10.11 14.53
CA LYS A 106 -0.22 -9.95 14.64
C LYS A 106 0.42 -10.04 13.24
N LEU A 107 1.29 -9.09 12.94
CA LEU A 107 2.09 -9.08 11.72
C LEU A 107 3.43 -9.78 11.98
N HIS A 108 3.80 -10.70 11.10
CA HIS A 108 5.09 -11.37 11.12
C HIS A 108 5.99 -10.82 10.02
N ILE A 109 7.05 -10.12 10.41
CA ILE A 109 8.09 -9.67 9.48
C ILE A 109 8.96 -10.86 9.12
N ILE A 110 9.13 -11.12 7.83
CA ILE A 110 9.91 -12.27 7.31
C ILE A 110 11.08 -11.85 6.44
N GLU A 111 11.10 -10.60 5.98
CA GLU A 111 12.22 -10.01 5.25
C GLU A 111 12.42 -8.55 5.69
N ASP A 112 13.68 -8.11 5.69
CA ASP A 112 14.03 -6.73 6.02
C ASP A 112 13.48 -5.76 4.96
N ASP A 113 12.90 -4.66 5.44
CA ASP A 113 12.55 -3.48 4.65
C ASP A 113 12.48 -2.27 5.58
N PHE A 114 12.76 -1.08 5.04
CA PHE A 114 12.78 0.15 5.84
C PHE A 114 11.41 0.50 6.43
N LEU A 115 10.31 -0.03 5.89
CA LEU A 115 8.97 0.14 6.47
C LEU A 115 8.92 -0.31 7.94
N TRP A 116 9.80 -1.23 8.34
CA TRP A 116 9.82 -1.84 9.68
C TRP A 116 10.78 -1.15 10.66
N ASN A 117 11.49 -0.12 10.23
CA ASN A 117 12.44 0.58 11.09
C ASN A 117 11.73 1.22 12.30
N ASP A 118 12.38 1.17 13.46
CA ASP A 118 11.91 1.80 14.70
C ASP A 118 10.49 1.35 15.13
N LEU A 119 10.03 0.18 14.69
CA LEU A 119 8.83 -0.49 15.19
C LEU A 119 9.14 -1.34 16.42
N GLN A 120 8.16 -1.48 17.30
CA GLN A 120 8.21 -2.39 18.45
C GLN A 120 8.02 -3.85 18.00
N ASP A 121 8.57 -4.80 18.76
CA ASP A 121 8.58 -6.23 18.45
C ASP A 121 7.18 -6.84 18.17
N ASP A 122 6.14 -6.33 18.82
CA ASP A 122 4.75 -6.76 18.60
C ASP A 122 3.99 -5.77 17.71
N ILE A 123 3.98 -6.07 16.40
CA ILE A 123 3.24 -5.27 15.41
C ILE A 123 1.85 -5.86 15.23
N PHE A 124 0.83 -5.04 15.48
CA PHE A 124 -0.57 -5.37 15.21
C PHE A 124 -1.11 -4.49 14.09
N VAL A 125 -1.89 -5.08 13.19
CA VAL A 125 -2.40 -4.41 11.99
C VAL A 125 -3.90 -4.65 11.78
N GLY A 126 -4.60 -3.62 11.33
CA GLY A 126 -6.03 -3.65 11.04
C GLY A 126 -6.37 -4.12 9.62
N HIS A 127 -7.39 -4.98 9.50
CA HIS A 127 -7.85 -5.54 8.23
C HIS A 127 -9.27 -5.07 7.88
N TYR A 128 -9.46 -4.77 6.59
CA TYR A 128 -10.76 -4.44 5.98
C TYR A 128 -10.85 -5.00 4.55
N HIS A 129 -10.34 -6.22 4.32
CA HIS A 129 -10.25 -6.80 2.98
C HIS A 129 -10.89 -8.19 2.89
N SER A 130 -11.30 -8.53 1.66
CA SER A 130 -11.80 -9.85 1.27
C SER A 130 -10.88 -10.56 0.26
N TRP A 131 -9.87 -9.85 -0.25
CA TRP A 131 -8.90 -10.33 -1.22
C TRP A 131 -7.50 -10.22 -0.64
N CYS A 132 -6.64 -11.18 -0.92
CA CYS A 132 -5.23 -11.12 -0.59
C CYS A 132 -4.38 -11.59 -1.77
N VAL A 133 -3.09 -11.23 -1.75
CA VAL A 133 -2.13 -11.74 -2.74
C VAL A 133 -1.85 -13.21 -2.47
N SER A 134 -2.07 -14.03 -3.50
CA SER A 134 -1.80 -15.47 -3.47
C SER A 134 -0.35 -15.74 -3.08
N LYS A 135 -0.15 -16.69 -2.18
CA LYS A 135 1.18 -17.22 -1.84
C LYS A 135 1.76 -18.08 -2.96
N GLN A 136 0.92 -18.54 -3.88
CA GLN A 136 1.31 -19.39 -5.01
C GLN A 136 1.63 -18.52 -6.21
N ASN A 137 2.64 -18.92 -6.99
CA ASN A 137 3.04 -18.26 -8.22
C ASN A 137 3.34 -16.77 -8.04
N LEU A 138 3.95 -16.39 -6.90
CA LEU A 138 4.47 -15.05 -6.71
C LEU A 138 5.50 -14.75 -7.79
N SER A 139 5.38 -13.58 -8.40
CA SER A 139 6.31 -13.10 -9.41
C SER A 139 7.73 -13.04 -8.87
N THR A 140 8.71 -13.39 -9.69
CA THR A 140 10.12 -13.33 -9.31
C THR A 140 10.61 -11.90 -9.07
N SER A 141 9.85 -10.87 -9.44
CA SER A 141 10.19 -9.47 -9.18
C SER A 141 9.68 -8.94 -7.83
N ILE A 142 8.87 -9.73 -7.11
CA ILE A 142 8.30 -9.37 -5.81
C ILE A 142 9.03 -10.10 -4.68
N ILE A 143 9.21 -9.40 -3.56
CA ILE A 143 9.63 -9.96 -2.27
C ILE A 143 8.50 -9.69 -1.27
N VAL A 144 7.98 -10.75 -0.65
CA VAL A 144 7.05 -10.63 0.48
C VAL A 144 7.85 -10.30 1.72
N THR A 145 7.47 -9.23 2.41
CA THR A 145 8.20 -8.73 3.58
C THR A 145 7.50 -9.00 4.89
N ALA A 146 6.18 -9.20 4.87
CA ALA A 146 5.42 -9.59 6.04
C ALA A 146 4.22 -10.48 5.71
N ILE A 147 3.82 -11.31 6.68
CA ILE A 147 2.67 -12.22 6.60
C ILE A 147 1.82 -12.17 7.89
N ASP A 148 0.58 -12.67 7.82
CA ASP A 148 -0.26 -12.87 9.02
C ASP A 148 -0.06 -14.27 9.63
N GLU A 149 -0.77 -14.58 10.72
CA GLU A 149 -0.73 -15.87 11.41
C GLU A 149 -1.17 -17.05 10.54
N LEU A 150 -2.00 -16.78 9.51
CA LEU A 150 -2.43 -17.76 8.52
C LEU A 150 -1.43 -17.86 7.35
N GLY A 151 -0.38 -17.04 7.37
CA GLY A 151 0.68 -16.90 6.38
C GLY A 151 0.30 -16.10 5.14
N ASN A 152 -0.84 -15.40 5.11
CA ASN A 152 -1.26 -14.55 3.98
C ASN A 152 -0.28 -13.40 3.80
N THR A 153 -0.04 -13.01 2.55
CA THR A 153 0.83 -11.89 2.20
C THR A 153 0.26 -10.60 2.78
N MET A 154 0.99 -9.95 3.68
CA MET A 154 0.58 -8.71 4.34
C MET A 154 1.37 -7.49 3.90
N ALA A 155 2.59 -7.69 3.43
CA ALA A 155 3.38 -6.65 2.83
C ALA A 155 4.33 -7.21 1.77
N LEU A 156 4.65 -6.39 0.78
CA LEU A 156 5.59 -6.72 -0.28
C LEU A 156 6.40 -5.50 -0.71
N ARG A 157 7.52 -5.77 -1.39
CA ARG A 157 8.30 -4.78 -2.13
C ARG A 157 8.73 -5.31 -3.49
N HIS A 158 8.94 -4.42 -4.45
CA HIS A 158 9.60 -4.77 -5.69
C HIS A 158 11.11 -4.94 -5.45
N LYS A 159 11.76 -5.79 -6.25
CA LYS A 159 13.21 -6.04 -6.15
C LYS A 159 14.06 -4.86 -6.62
N GLU A 160 13.61 -4.18 -7.66
CA GLU A 160 14.40 -3.16 -8.38
C GLU A 160 13.82 -1.75 -8.28
N TYR A 161 12.51 -1.64 -8.02
CA TYR A 161 11.77 -0.39 -8.07
C TYR A 161 11.44 0.05 -6.65
N ASP A 162 11.35 1.37 -6.42
CA ASP A 162 10.95 1.89 -5.11
C ASP A 162 9.43 1.77 -4.91
N ILE A 163 8.96 0.54 -4.80
CA ILE A 163 7.54 0.21 -4.72
C ILE A 163 7.32 -0.75 -3.55
N ARG A 164 6.44 -0.36 -2.66
CA ARG A 164 5.99 -1.16 -1.53
C ARG A 164 4.48 -1.23 -1.50
N GLY A 165 3.95 -2.33 -0.98
CA GLY A 165 2.52 -2.45 -0.73
C GLY A 165 2.27 -3.09 0.63
N VAL A 166 1.28 -2.59 1.36
CA VAL A 166 0.75 -3.22 2.58
C VAL A 166 -0.74 -3.55 2.40
N GLN A 167 -1.13 -4.78 2.71
CA GLN A 167 -2.52 -5.24 2.56
C GLN A 167 -3.41 -4.80 3.73
N PHE A 168 -2.81 -4.49 4.87
CA PHE A 168 -3.49 -3.89 6.02
C PHE A 168 -3.58 -2.37 5.89
N HIS A 169 -4.30 -1.74 6.83
CA HIS A 169 -4.55 -0.30 6.85
C HIS A 169 -3.67 0.39 7.91
N PRO A 170 -2.48 0.95 7.55
CA PRO A 170 -1.64 1.70 8.48
C PRO A 170 -2.32 2.96 9.04
N GLU A 171 -3.33 3.48 8.35
CA GLU A 171 -4.15 4.60 8.79
C GLU A 171 -5.25 4.23 9.80
N SER A 172 -5.48 2.93 10.03
CA SER A 172 -6.50 2.47 10.96
C SER A 172 -6.03 2.62 12.41
N VAL A 173 -6.97 2.97 13.30
CA VAL A 173 -6.81 2.87 14.76
C VAL A 173 -6.43 1.45 15.23
N LEU A 174 -6.76 0.43 14.44
CA LEU A 174 -6.38 -0.96 14.70
C LEU A 174 -4.91 -1.27 14.36
N THR A 175 -4.18 -0.29 13.81
CA THR A 175 -2.74 -0.36 13.51
C THR A 175 -2.00 0.72 14.30
N PRO A 176 -1.72 0.52 15.61
CA PRO A 176 -1.18 1.58 16.48
C PRO A 176 0.15 2.19 16.00
N GLN A 177 0.97 1.38 15.32
CA GLN A 177 2.27 1.78 14.80
C GLN A 177 2.21 2.22 13.31
N GLY A 178 1.03 2.34 12.72
CA GLY A 178 0.88 2.58 11.29
C GLY A 178 1.33 3.96 10.83
N LYS A 179 1.25 4.98 11.71
CA LYS A 179 1.88 6.28 11.44
C LYS A 179 3.40 6.18 11.29
N GLN A 180 4.06 5.33 12.08
CA GLN A 180 5.52 5.10 11.96
C GLN A 180 5.86 4.41 10.63
N ILE A 181 5.04 3.45 10.19
CA ILE A 181 5.20 2.79 8.88
C ILE A 181 5.14 3.81 7.74
N ILE A 182 4.17 4.72 7.77
CA ILE A 182 4.05 5.80 6.77
C ILE A 182 5.25 6.75 6.86
N GLU A 183 5.67 7.12 8.07
CA GLU A 183 6.86 7.96 8.27
C GLU A 183 8.13 7.32 7.67
N ASN A 184 8.32 6.03 7.87
CA ASN A 184 9.45 5.28 7.34
C ASN A 184 9.48 5.32 5.81
N TRP A 185 8.32 5.19 5.16
CA TRP A 185 8.22 5.35 3.71
C TRP A 185 8.53 6.76 3.23
N LEU A 186 8.12 7.79 3.99
CA LEU A 186 8.42 9.18 3.66
C LEU A 186 9.91 9.50 3.77
N LYS A 187 10.59 8.98 4.79
CA LYS A 187 12.01 9.28 5.08
C LYS A 187 12.99 8.62 4.10
N ASN A 188 12.61 7.53 3.44
CA ASN A 188 13.50 6.77 2.55
C ASN A 188 13.27 7.10 1.08
N ASN A 189 14.33 7.12 0.28
CA ASN A 189 14.31 7.36 -1.18
C ASN A 189 14.77 6.12 -1.94
#